data_AF-A0A353R3B6-F1
#
_entry.id   AF-A0A353R3B6-F1
#
_cell.length_a   1.000
_cell.length_b   1.000
_cell.length_c   1.000
_cell.angle_alpha   90.00
_cell.angle_beta   90.00
_cell.angle_gamma   90.00
#
_symmetry.space_group_name_H-M   'P 1'
#
loop_
_entity.id
_entity.type
_entity.pdbx_description
1 polymer ?
#
loop_
_entity_poly.entity_id
_entity_poly.type
_entity_poly.pdbx_seq_one_letter_code
_entity_poly.pdbx_strand_id
1 'polypeptide(L)'
;PLFVGREKSIRALEAAMEGDRKVLLVAQTSAEKDDPAREDLYELGAEATILQLLKLPDGTVKVLVEGLRRAQLEHVDVAAEGYLNGQYRAVANMGYEKSRELEVLVRSVLNLCDQFVKLNKKIPPEVLTTLAAIDDAGRLADTIVAHMSLKVEQKQEVLELQDVARRLERVMALIETEIDLLQIEKRI
;
A
#
# COMPACT_ATOMS: atom_id res chain seq x y z
N PRO A 1 6.11 1.05 -8.76
CA PRO A 1 6.20 0.19 -9.96
C PRO A 1 6.32 -1.27 -9.52
N LEU A 2 5.67 -2.20 -10.22
CA LEU A 2 5.75 -3.63 -9.99
C LEU A 2 6.48 -4.31 -11.15
N PHE A 3 7.23 -5.35 -10.86
CA PHE A 3 7.86 -6.21 -11.85
C PHE A 3 7.20 -7.58 -11.77
N VAL A 4 6.65 -8.04 -12.88
CA VAL A 4 5.79 -9.22 -12.94
C VAL A 4 6.41 -10.23 -13.90
N GLY A 5 6.71 -11.43 -13.40
CA GLY A 5 7.29 -12.52 -14.18
C GLY A 5 6.43 -13.78 -14.26
N ARG A 6 5.42 -13.93 -13.38
CA ARG A 6 4.52 -15.09 -13.42
C ARG A 6 3.58 -14.97 -14.61
N GLU A 7 3.54 -16.01 -15.44
CA GLU A 7 2.75 -16.02 -16.67
C GLU A 7 1.26 -15.73 -16.40
N LYS A 8 0.67 -16.33 -15.35
CA LYS A 8 -0.72 -16.06 -14.93
C LYS A 8 -0.96 -14.58 -14.60
N SER A 9 0.00 -13.93 -13.94
CA SER A 9 -0.10 -12.52 -13.58
C SER A 9 0.08 -11.59 -14.78
N ILE A 10 0.93 -11.96 -15.75
CA ILE A 10 1.08 -11.23 -17.00
C ILE A 10 -0.23 -11.28 -17.79
N ARG A 11 -0.87 -12.45 -17.90
CA ARG A 11 -2.18 -12.59 -18.56
C ARG A 11 -3.27 -11.75 -17.87
N ALA A 12 -3.29 -11.71 -16.53
CA ALA A 12 -4.21 -10.84 -15.80
C ALA A 12 -4.04 -9.36 -16.15
N LEU A 13 -2.79 -8.90 -16.27
CA LEU A 13 -2.49 -7.52 -16.67
C LEU A 13 -2.91 -7.22 -18.11
N GLU A 14 -2.70 -8.16 -19.04
CA GLU A 14 -3.12 -8.02 -20.44
C GLU A 14 -4.65 -7.93 -20.54
N ALA A 15 -5.37 -8.81 -19.86
CA ALA A 15 -6.84 -8.77 -19.79
C ALA A 15 -7.36 -7.44 -19.21
N ALA A 16 -6.74 -6.96 -18.13
CA ALA A 16 -7.10 -5.66 -17.54
C ALA A 16 -6.87 -4.49 -18.51
N MET A 17 -5.82 -4.53 -19.33
CA MET A 17 -5.52 -3.49 -20.32
C MET A 17 -6.53 -3.42 -21.47
N GLU A 18 -7.18 -4.54 -21.81
CA GLU A 18 -8.28 -4.60 -22.78
C GLU A 18 -9.61 -4.10 -22.20
N GLY A 19 -9.76 -4.14 -20.87
CA GLY A 19 -10.92 -3.65 -20.14
C GLY A 19 -10.78 -2.19 -19.67
N ASP A 20 -11.13 -1.95 -18.41
CA ASP A 20 -11.13 -0.63 -17.78
C ASP A 20 -9.79 -0.24 -17.14
N ARG A 21 -8.73 -1.03 -17.39
CA ARG A 21 -7.37 -0.87 -16.84
C ARG A 21 -7.30 -0.99 -15.32
N LYS A 22 -8.31 -1.59 -14.68
CA LYS A 22 -8.28 -1.83 -13.24
C LYS A 22 -7.74 -3.21 -12.90
N VAL A 23 -7.05 -3.26 -11.77
CA VAL A 23 -6.56 -4.49 -11.16
C VAL A 23 -6.84 -4.46 -9.67
N LEU A 24 -7.09 -5.63 -9.11
CA LEU A 24 -7.13 -5.82 -7.67
C LEU A 24 -5.75 -6.30 -7.20
N LEU A 25 -5.11 -5.54 -6.31
CA LEU A 25 -3.83 -5.90 -5.71
C LEU A 25 -4.07 -6.43 -4.31
N VAL A 26 -3.78 -7.70 -4.09
CA VAL A 26 -3.87 -8.37 -2.79
C VAL A 26 -2.53 -9.00 -2.47
N ALA A 27 -2.02 -8.74 -1.27
CA ALA A 27 -0.78 -9.36 -0.82
C ALA A 27 -1.02 -10.84 -0.47
N GLN A 28 0.01 -11.66 -0.68
CA GLN A 28 0.05 -13.02 -0.17
C GLN A 28 0.48 -12.99 1.30
N THR A 29 -0.03 -13.94 2.09
CA THR A 29 0.42 -14.18 3.47
C THR A 29 1.81 -14.84 3.50
N SER A 30 2.18 -15.54 2.43
CA SER A 30 3.52 -16.09 2.20
C SER A 30 3.96 -15.87 0.76
N ALA A 31 5.08 -15.16 0.57
CA ALA A 31 5.61 -14.81 -0.74
C ALA A 31 6.19 -16.01 -1.52
N GLU A 32 6.45 -17.13 -0.84
CA GLU A 32 7.08 -18.32 -1.43
C GLU A 32 6.11 -19.16 -2.28
N LYS A 33 4.80 -18.89 -2.19
CA LYS A 33 3.79 -19.61 -2.96
C LYS A 33 3.59 -19.00 -4.34
N ASP A 34 4.01 -19.75 -5.35
CA ASP A 34 3.87 -19.34 -6.75
C ASP A 34 2.43 -19.38 -7.26
N ASP A 35 1.63 -20.30 -6.76
CA ASP A 35 0.21 -20.45 -7.09
C ASP A 35 -0.63 -20.34 -5.80
N PRO A 36 -0.89 -19.11 -5.31
CA PRO A 36 -1.59 -18.90 -4.05
C PRO A 36 -3.07 -19.33 -4.18
N ALA A 37 -3.57 -20.06 -3.20
CA ALA A 37 -5.00 -20.28 -3.04
C ALA A 37 -5.66 -19.07 -2.33
N ARG A 38 -6.99 -19.04 -2.24
CA ARG A 38 -7.73 -17.96 -1.57
C ARG A 38 -7.28 -17.75 -0.11
N GLU A 39 -6.98 -18.83 0.61
CA GLU A 39 -6.48 -18.80 1.99
C GLU A 39 -5.06 -18.25 2.15
N ASP A 40 -4.31 -18.16 1.04
CA ASP A 40 -2.95 -17.61 1.00
C ASP A 40 -2.94 -16.10 0.72
N LEU A 41 -4.11 -15.49 0.59
CA LEU A 41 -4.29 -14.07 0.29
C LEU A 41 -4.93 -13.37 1.47
N TYR A 42 -4.46 -12.15 1.74
CA TYR A 42 -5.15 -11.28 2.68
C TYR A 42 -6.57 -10.94 2.19
N GLU A 43 -7.46 -10.62 3.11
CA GLU A 43 -8.84 -10.28 2.76
C GLU A 43 -8.96 -8.87 2.18
N LEU A 44 -8.10 -7.95 2.62
CA LEU A 44 -8.11 -6.57 2.18
C LEU A 44 -6.91 -6.29 1.26
N GLY A 45 -7.21 -5.74 0.11
CA GLY A 45 -6.26 -5.25 -0.87
C GLY A 45 -6.58 -3.83 -1.32
N ALA A 46 -6.12 -3.47 -2.50
CA ALA A 46 -6.40 -2.19 -3.14
C ALA A 46 -6.89 -2.39 -4.57
N GLU A 47 -8.00 -1.73 -4.91
CA GLU A 47 -8.33 -1.45 -6.31
C GLU A 47 -7.29 -0.45 -6.82
N ALA A 48 -6.65 -0.76 -7.94
CA ALA A 48 -5.65 0.08 -8.56
C ALA A 48 -5.90 0.20 -10.07
N THR A 49 -5.40 1.28 -10.65
CA THR A 49 -5.41 1.49 -12.11
C THR A 49 -4.01 1.31 -12.69
N ILE A 50 -3.92 0.73 -13.88
CA ILE A 50 -2.68 0.59 -14.64
C ILE A 50 -2.40 1.91 -15.38
N LEU A 51 -1.34 2.60 -14.96
CA LEU A 51 -0.87 3.83 -15.59
C LEU A 51 0.04 3.55 -16.79
N GLN A 52 0.88 2.52 -16.68
CA GLN A 52 1.83 2.16 -17.73
C GLN A 52 2.14 0.67 -17.67
N LEU A 53 2.23 0.03 -18.83
CA LEU A 53 2.68 -1.36 -18.98
C LEU A 53 3.81 -1.41 -20.01
N LEU A 54 4.94 -1.99 -19.64
CA LEU A 54 6.11 -2.15 -20.50
C LEU A 54 6.62 -3.59 -20.43
N LYS A 55 6.59 -4.28 -21.57
CA LYS A 55 7.23 -5.59 -21.73
C LYS A 55 8.75 -5.41 -21.86
N LEU A 56 9.51 -6.13 -21.06
CA LEU A 56 10.96 -6.12 -21.08
C LEU A 56 11.50 -7.24 -21.99
N PRO A 57 12.74 -7.12 -22.50
CA PRO A 57 13.32 -8.11 -23.42
C PRO A 57 13.48 -9.52 -22.82
N ASP A 58 13.51 -9.63 -21.49
CA ASP A 58 13.60 -10.89 -20.75
C ASP A 58 12.23 -11.60 -20.59
N GLY A 59 11.16 -11.02 -21.14
CA GLY A 59 9.80 -11.54 -21.04
C GLY A 59 9.03 -11.08 -19.79
N THR A 60 9.67 -10.38 -18.85
CA THR A 60 8.98 -9.81 -17.69
C THR A 60 8.23 -8.53 -18.06
N VAL A 61 7.26 -8.15 -17.23
CA VAL A 61 6.48 -6.93 -17.41
C VAL A 61 6.75 -5.95 -16.27
N LYS A 62 7.19 -4.75 -16.63
CA LYS A 62 7.23 -3.61 -15.71
C LYS A 62 5.91 -2.86 -15.81
N VAL A 63 5.18 -2.78 -14.69
CA VAL A 63 3.90 -2.07 -14.62
C VAL A 63 3.96 -0.93 -13.60
N LEU A 64 3.41 0.22 -13.97
CA LEU A 64 3.15 1.32 -13.05
C LEU A 64 1.66 1.32 -12.74
N VAL A 65 1.34 1.28 -11.45
CA VAL A 65 -0.03 1.25 -10.94
C VAL A 65 -0.23 2.36 -9.92
N GLU A 66 -1.47 2.85 -9.82
CA GLU A 66 -1.90 3.79 -8.79
C GLU A 66 -3.07 3.18 -8.01
N GLY A 67 -2.90 3.05 -6.69
CA GLY A 67 -3.96 2.60 -5.80
C GLY A 67 -5.06 3.65 -5.69
N LEU A 68 -6.30 3.25 -5.90
CA LEU A 68 -7.46 4.14 -5.89
C LEU A 68 -8.19 4.10 -4.54
N ARG A 69 -8.43 2.89 -4.03
CA ARG A 69 -9.18 2.67 -2.79
C ARG A 69 -8.95 1.26 -2.24
N ARG A 70 -9.23 1.10 -0.94
CA ARG A 70 -9.27 -0.22 -0.30
C ARG A 70 -10.37 -1.07 -0.91
N ALA A 71 -10.08 -2.36 -1.06
CA ALA A 71 -11.00 -3.32 -1.65
C ALA A 71 -10.95 -4.62 -0.85
N GLN A 72 -12.11 -5.13 -0.46
CA GLN A 72 -12.23 -6.43 0.21
C GLN A 72 -12.48 -7.52 -0.82
N LEU A 73 -11.62 -8.53 -0.81
CA LEU A 73 -11.68 -9.69 -1.67
C LEU A 73 -12.76 -10.66 -1.19
N GLU A 74 -13.82 -10.81 -1.99
CA GLU A 74 -14.97 -11.65 -1.68
C GLU A 74 -14.83 -13.05 -2.26
N HIS A 75 -14.37 -13.15 -3.52
CA HIS A 75 -14.21 -14.42 -4.21
C HIS A 75 -12.96 -14.43 -5.10
N VAL A 76 -12.36 -15.61 -5.27
CA VAL A 76 -11.26 -15.84 -6.21
C VAL A 76 -11.57 -17.09 -7.02
N ASP A 77 -11.51 -16.94 -8.34
CA ASP A 77 -11.64 -18.02 -9.31
C ASP A 77 -10.51 -17.95 -10.34
N VAL A 78 -10.41 -18.98 -11.18
CA VAL A 78 -9.47 -19.02 -12.29
C VAL A 78 -10.27 -18.76 -13.57
N ALA A 79 -9.96 -17.66 -14.26
CA ALA A 79 -10.55 -17.33 -15.54
C ALA A 79 -10.22 -18.39 -16.59
N ALA A 80 -11.03 -18.47 -17.65
CA ALA A 80 -10.83 -19.43 -18.74
C ALA A 80 -9.44 -19.28 -19.40
N GLU A 81 -8.90 -18.07 -19.40
CA GLU A 81 -7.59 -17.69 -19.94
C GLU A 81 -6.43 -18.02 -18.99
N GLY A 82 -6.71 -18.57 -17.80
CA GLY A 82 -5.74 -19.15 -16.88
C GLY A 82 -5.09 -18.14 -15.91
N TYR A 83 -5.75 -17.02 -15.63
CA TYR A 83 -5.34 -16.05 -14.61
C TYR A 83 -6.30 -16.02 -13.42
N LEU A 84 -5.84 -15.51 -12.26
CA LEU A 84 -6.70 -15.33 -11.10
C LEU A 84 -7.65 -14.16 -11.32
N ASN A 85 -8.94 -14.42 -11.20
CA ASN A 85 -10.00 -13.43 -11.26
C ASN A 85 -10.60 -13.25 -9.86
N GLY A 86 -10.76 -12.00 -9.44
CA GLY A 86 -11.16 -11.66 -8.09
C GLY A 86 -12.43 -10.80 -8.08
N GLN A 87 -13.46 -11.23 -7.35
CA GLN A 87 -14.60 -10.39 -7.03
C GLN A 87 -14.30 -9.62 -5.75
N TYR A 88 -14.57 -8.32 -5.76
CA TYR A 88 -14.28 -7.46 -4.62
C TYR A 88 -15.34 -6.38 -4.44
N ARG A 89 -15.42 -5.88 -3.21
CA ARG A 89 -16.19 -4.67 -2.87
C ARG A 89 -15.27 -3.56 -2.42
N ALA A 90 -15.61 -2.33 -2.78
CA ALA A 90 -14.92 -1.16 -2.25
C ALA A 90 -15.17 -1.01 -0.74
N VAL A 91 -14.13 -0.65 0.01
CA VAL A 91 -14.22 -0.40 1.45
C VAL A 91 -14.03 1.08 1.70
N ALA A 92 -15.03 1.70 2.35
CA ALA A 92 -14.99 3.10 2.72
C ALA A 92 -14.14 3.30 3.99
N ASN A 93 -13.44 4.44 4.07
CA ASN A 93 -12.82 4.87 5.32
C ASN A 93 -13.91 5.19 6.36
N MET A 94 -13.63 4.92 7.63
CA MET A 94 -14.43 5.33 8.78
C MET A 94 -13.72 6.44 9.55
N GLY A 95 -14.45 7.21 10.36
CA GLY A 95 -13.85 8.27 11.17
C GLY A 95 -13.28 9.44 10.35
N TYR A 96 -13.82 9.69 9.15
CA TYR A 96 -13.38 10.77 8.26
C TYR A 96 -13.89 12.17 8.68
N GLU A 97 -14.68 12.25 9.74
CA GLU A 97 -15.21 13.51 10.23
C GLU A 97 -14.07 14.38 10.74
N LYS A 98 -13.98 15.61 10.21
CA LYS A 98 -13.01 16.60 10.68
C LYS A 98 -13.34 16.94 12.14
N SER A 99 -12.60 16.31 13.05
CA SER A 99 -12.66 16.56 14.48
C SER A 99 -11.37 17.24 14.94
N ARG A 100 -11.45 18.00 16.04
CA ARG A 100 -10.28 18.62 16.66
C ARG A 100 -9.23 17.57 17.06
N GLU A 101 -9.67 16.37 17.42
CA GLU A 101 -8.80 15.24 17.75
C GLU A 101 -8.04 14.74 16.52
N LEU A 102 -8.74 14.56 15.38
CA LEU A 102 -8.10 14.15 14.13
C LEU A 102 -7.05 15.17 13.66
N GLU A 103 -7.34 16.47 13.80
CA GLU A 103 -6.37 17.53 13.49
C GLU A 103 -5.13 17.51 14.41
N VAL A 104 -5.29 17.07 15.66
CA VAL A 104 -4.14 16.86 16.57
C VAL A 104 -3.33 15.67 16.10
N LEU A 105 -3.96 14.54 15.77
CA LEU A 105 -3.27 13.35 15.26
C LEU A 105 -2.50 13.64 13.98
N VAL A 106 -3.09 14.36 13.02
CA VAL A 106 -2.42 14.76 11.77
C VAL A 106 -1.18 15.61 12.05
N ARG A 107 -1.24 16.58 12.96
CA ARG A 107 -0.06 17.39 13.32
C ARG A 107 1.00 16.54 14.01
N SER A 108 0.60 15.64 14.90
CA SER A 108 1.52 14.75 15.62
C SER A 108 2.25 13.81 14.66
N VAL A 109 1.54 13.18 13.72
CA VAL A 109 2.18 12.27 12.76
C VAL A 109 3.14 13.02 11.83
N LEU A 110 2.80 14.24 11.38
CA LEU A 110 3.68 15.05 10.55
C LEU A 110 4.97 15.45 11.30
N ASN A 111 4.87 15.78 12.59
CA ASN A 111 6.03 16.08 13.44
C ASN A 111 6.93 14.86 13.66
N LEU A 112 6.35 13.66 13.82
CA LEU A 112 7.10 12.42 13.88
C LEU A 112 7.77 12.10 12.54
N CYS A 113 7.05 12.31 11.44
CA CYS A 113 7.60 12.14 10.09
C CYS A 113 8.79 13.07 9.82
N ASP A 114 8.73 14.33 10.24
CA ASP A 114 9.86 15.27 10.14
C ASP A 114 11.10 14.76 10.87
N GLN A 115 10.94 14.24 12.09
CA GLN A 115 12.02 13.63 12.85
C GLN A 115 12.58 12.40 12.14
N PHE A 116 11.71 11.53 11.65
CA PHE A 116 12.09 10.32 10.91
C PHE A 116 12.88 10.63 9.64
N VAL A 117 12.41 11.57 8.81
CA VAL A 117 13.09 11.97 7.56
C VAL A 117 14.47 12.58 7.86
N LYS A 118 14.59 13.40 8.92
CA LYS A 118 15.90 13.94 9.34
C LYS A 118 16.89 12.86 9.78
N LEU A 119 16.40 11.76 10.34
CA LEU A 119 17.24 10.63 10.74
C LEU A 119 17.57 9.70 9.56
N ASN A 120 16.61 9.47 8.66
CA ASN A 120 16.71 8.57 7.53
C ASN A 120 17.10 9.32 6.24
N LYS A 121 18.41 9.44 6.01
CA LYS A 121 18.99 10.14 4.84
C LYS A 121 18.60 9.54 3.47
N LYS A 122 17.94 8.39 3.41
CA LYS A 122 17.44 7.80 2.15
C LYS A 122 16.17 8.48 1.66
N ILE A 123 15.45 9.19 2.53
CA ILE A 123 14.21 9.88 2.17
C ILE A 123 14.54 11.36 1.91
N PRO A 124 14.23 11.89 0.71
CA PRO A 124 14.46 13.29 0.41
C PRO A 124 13.60 14.22 1.28
N PRO A 125 14.13 15.34 1.80
CA PRO A 125 13.37 16.28 2.62
C PRO A 125 12.12 16.86 1.94
N GLU A 126 12.11 16.98 0.60
CA GLU A 126 10.95 17.45 -0.17
C GLU A 126 9.68 16.59 0.00
N VAL A 127 9.82 15.34 0.46
CA VAL A 127 8.68 14.48 0.79
C VAL A 127 7.82 15.12 1.89
N LEU A 128 8.41 15.82 2.87
CA LEU A 128 7.66 16.45 3.95
C LEU A 128 6.70 17.54 3.44
N THR A 129 7.12 18.31 2.43
CA THR A 129 6.26 19.33 1.81
C THR A 129 5.09 18.69 1.08
N THR A 130 5.33 17.57 0.40
CA THR A 130 4.28 16.80 -0.27
C THR A 130 3.28 16.22 0.73
N LEU A 131 3.77 15.64 1.83
CA LEU A 131 2.92 15.08 2.89
C LEU A 131 2.07 16.14 3.57
N ALA A 132 2.64 17.31 3.89
CA ALA A 132 1.92 18.41 4.52
C ALA A 132 0.81 19.02 3.65
N ALA A 133 0.86 18.83 2.33
CA ALA A 133 -0.15 19.28 1.39
C ALA A 133 -1.34 18.29 1.24
N ILE A 134 -1.30 17.13 1.90
CA ILE A 134 -2.37 16.13 1.83
C ILE A 134 -3.45 16.48 2.86
N ASP A 135 -4.59 16.97 2.37
CA ASP A 135 -5.75 17.29 3.23
C ASP A 135 -6.46 16.05 3.80
N ASP A 136 -6.38 14.94 3.09
CA ASP A 136 -7.02 13.68 3.45
C ASP A 136 -6.15 12.91 4.44
N ALA A 137 -6.57 12.86 5.71
CA ALA A 137 -5.85 12.19 6.79
C ALA A 137 -5.60 10.70 6.51
N GLY A 138 -6.49 10.04 5.78
CA GLY A 138 -6.32 8.65 5.42
C GLY A 138 -5.24 8.44 4.37
N ARG A 139 -5.28 9.25 3.32
CA ARG A 139 -4.26 9.29 2.27
C ARG A 139 -2.91 9.71 2.83
N LEU A 140 -2.88 10.61 3.81
CA LEU A 140 -1.66 10.99 4.52
C LEU A 140 -1.02 9.76 5.18
N ALA A 141 -1.80 9.00 5.96
CA ALA A 141 -1.33 7.78 6.60
C ALA A 141 -0.76 6.77 5.58
N ASP A 142 -1.49 6.53 4.49
CA ASP A 142 -1.08 5.59 3.44
C ASP A 142 0.20 6.05 2.71
N THR A 143 0.33 7.36 2.46
CA THR A 143 1.50 7.94 1.79
C THR A 143 2.73 7.88 2.68
N ILE A 144 2.59 8.13 3.98
CA ILE A 144 3.69 8.00 4.94
C ILE A 144 4.23 6.56 4.94
N VAL A 145 3.34 5.57 5.06
CA VAL A 145 3.71 4.15 5.08
C VAL A 145 4.38 3.70 3.78
N ALA A 146 4.02 4.28 2.64
CA ALA A 146 4.67 4.01 1.36
C ALA A 146 6.16 4.44 1.33
N HIS A 147 6.55 5.43 2.13
CA HIS A 147 7.94 5.88 2.27
C HIS A 147 8.75 5.11 3.34
N MET A 148 8.10 4.23 4.13
CA MET A 148 8.75 3.46 5.18
C MET A 148 9.14 2.05 4.71
N SER A 149 10.26 1.56 5.22
CA SER A 149 10.79 0.20 4.95
C SER A 149 10.18 -0.84 5.88
N LEU A 150 8.85 -0.96 5.85
CA LEU A 150 8.11 -1.89 6.72
C LEU A 150 7.94 -3.28 6.09
N LYS A 151 7.79 -4.29 6.95
CA LYS A 151 7.38 -5.64 6.51
C LYS A 151 5.94 -5.64 6.00
N VAL A 152 5.60 -6.63 5.15
CA VAL A 152 4.27 -6.73 4.53
C VAL A 152 3.17 -6.81 5.57
N GLU A 153 3.40 -7.54 6.66
CA GLU A 153 2.42 -7.73 7.74
C GLU A 153 2.05 -6.39 8.41
N GLN A 154 3.04 -5.51 8.61
CA GLN A 154 2.81 -4.17 9.19
C GLN A 154 2.07 -3.26 8.20
N LYS A 155 2.42 -3.32 6.91
CA LYS A 155 1.70 -2.56 5.86
C LYS A 155 0.26 -3.03 5.73
N GLN A 156 0.04 -4.34 5.84
CA GLN A 156 -1.28 -4.95 5.80
C GLN A 156 -2.13 -4.54 7.01
N GLU A 157 -1.56 -4.52 8.21
CA GLU A 157 -2.25 -4.02 9.40
C GLU A 157 -2.76 -2.58 9.21
N VAL A 158 -1.94 -1.69 8.64
CA VAL A 158 -2.35 -0.32 8.31
C VAL A 158 -3.44 -0.29 7.24
N LEU A 159 -3.34 -1.15 6.22
CA LEU A 159 -4.35 -1.25 5.18
C LEU A 159 -5.70 -1.66 5.76
N GLU A 160 -5.71 -2.59 6.71
CA GLU A 160 -6.90 -3.16 7.35
C GLU A 160 -7.62 -2.21 8.33
N LEU A 161 -6.91 -1.18 8.83
CA LEU A 161 -7.52 -0.15 9.67
C LEU A 161 -8.37 0.81 8.83
N GLN A 162 -9.69 0.59 8.87
CA GLN A 162 -10.68 1.46 8.21
C GLN A 162 -10.86 2.79 8.94
N ASP A 163 -10.78 2.79 10.27
CA ASP A 163 -10.84 3.98 11.10
C ASP A 163 -9.55 4.81 10.94
N VAL A 164 -9.71 6.03 10.42
CA VAL A 164 -8.58 6.90 10.08
C VAL A 164 -7.79 7.33 11.31
N ALA A 165 -8.44 7.57 12.46
CA ALA A 165 -7.75 7.97 13.68
C ALA A 165 -6.88 6.82 14.21
N ARG A 166 -7.44 5.61 14.32
CA ARG A 166 -6.68 4.41 14.70
C ARG A 166 -5.55 4.11 13.73
N ARG A 167 -5.77 4.34 12.43
CA ARG A 167 -4.73 4.18 11.42
C ARG A 167 -3.58 5.16 11.62
N LEU A 168 -3.87 6.44 11.90
CA LEU A 168 -2.84 7.43 12.20
C LEU A 168 -2.05 7.06 13.46
N GLU A 169 -2.72 6.64 14.54
CA GLU A 169 -2.06 6.17 15.76
C GLU A 169 -1.12 5.00 15.48
N ARG A 170 -1.57 4.03 14.67
CA ARG A 170 -0.73 2.90 14.28
C ARG A 170 0.50 3.35 13.47
N VAL A 171 0.31 4.26 12.53
CA VAL A 171 1.41 4.83 11.74
C VAL A 171 2.39 5.58 12.64
N MET A 172 1.92 6.36 13.62
CA MET A 172 2.78 7.04 14.59
C MET A 172 3.66 6.04 15.37
N ALA A 173 3.07 4.97 15.90
CA ALA A 173 3.81 3.94 16.63
C ALA A 173 4.87 3.23 15.75
N LEU A 174 4.58 3.02 14.46
CA LEU A 174 5.54 2.49 13.50
C LEU A 174 6.69 3.47 13.25
N ILE A 175 6.40 4.77 13.10
CA ILE A 175 7.42 5.80 12.91
C ILE A 175 8.34 5.88 14.14
N GLU A 176 7.77 5.86 15.34
CA GLU A 176 8.55 5.89 16.59
C GLU A 176 9.50 4.69 16.69
N THR A 177 9.00 3.50 16.37
CA THR A 177 9.83 2.28 16.34
C THR A 177 11.01 2.40 15.36
N GLU A 178 10.77 2.94 14.17
CA GLU A 178 11.82 3.16 13.17
C GLU A 178 12.82 4.25 13.59
N ILE A 179 12.35 5.32 14.24
CA ILE A 179 13.20 6.35 14.82
C ILE A 179 14.14 5.74 15.86
N ASP A 180 13.61 4.94 16.79
CA ASP A 180 14.39 4.29 17.85
C ASP A 180 15.47 3.37 17.25
N LEU A 181 15.12 2.58 16.23
CA LEU A 181 16.06 1.71 15.53
C LEU A 181 17.20 2.51 14.88
N LEU A 182 16.87 3.58 14.16
CA LEU A 182 17.86 4.46 13.52
C LEU A 182 18.77 5.16 14.53
N GLN A 183 18.24 5.51 15.71
CA GLN A 183 19.04 6.10 16.79
C GLN A 183 20.01 5.09 17.40
N ILE A 184 19.59 3.84 17.59
CA ILE A 184 20.46 2.75 18.06
C ILE A 184 21.59 2.51 17.05
N GLU A 185 21.27 2.40 15.76
CA GLU A 185 22.27 2.20 14.70
C GLU A 185 23.32 3.32 14.65
N LYS A 186 22.96 4.57 14.96
CA LYS A 186 23.90 5.69 15.01
C LYS A 186 24.85 5.67 16.22
N ARG A 187 24.49 4.93 17.27
CA ARG A 187 25.28 4.85 18.52
C ARG A 187 26.32 3.72 18.50
N ILE A 188 26.17 2.78 17.57
CA ILE A 188 27.10 1.66 17.33
C ILE A 188 28.13 2.10 16.29
#